data_AF-A0A344SFU1-F1
#
_entry.id   AF-A0A344SFU1-F1
#
_cell.length_a   1.000
_cell.length_b   1.000
_cell.length_c   1.000
_cell.angle_alpha   90.00
_cell.angle_beta   90.00
_cell.angle_gamma   90.00
#
_symmetry.space_group_name_H-M   'P 1'
#
loop_
_entity.id
_entity.type
_entity.pdbx_description
1 polymer ?
#
loop_
_entity_poly.entity_id
_entity_poly.type
_entity_poly.pdbx_seq_one_letter_code
_entity_poly.pdbx_strand_id
1 'polypeptide(L)'
;MLPAWFEGEKSLAAPGESSVRKPIYSREGGNATIFDDRKNVIDYADSGYADEPMIYQAFQPLPRVGDSDTLIGSWIIDDEASGMGIREDNMLITKDTSRFVPHYIAD
;
A
#
# COMPACT_ATOMS: atom_id res chain seq x y z
N MET A 1 5.07 -6.13 11.20
CA MET A 1 5.62 -5.87 9.86
C MET A 1 5.17 -6.97 8.92
N LEU A 2 4.95 -6.68 7.64
CA LEU A 2 4.63 -7.68 6.61
C LEU A 2 5.92 -8.21 5.96
N PRO A 3 6.02 -9.51 5.61
CA PRO A 3 7.16 -10.08 4.89
C PRO A 3 7.42 -9.35 3.56
N ALA A 4 8.69 -9.07 3.25
CA ALA A 4 9.10 -8.43 1.99
C ALA A 4 10.46 -8.97 1.52
N TRP A 5 10.68 -8.98 0.20
CA TRP A 5 11.90 -9.48 -0.44
C TRP A 5 12.22 -8.69 -1.71
N PHE A 6 13.49 -8.64 -2.11
CA PHE A 6 13.88 -7.97 -3.35
C PHE A 6 13.45 -8.78 -4.57
N GLU A 7 13.19 -8.09 -5.68
CA GLU A 7 12.95 -8.77 -6.96
C GLU A 7 14.16 -9.65 -7.34
N GLY A 8 13.89 -10.91 -7.72
CA GLY A 8 14.92 -11.92 -8.00
C GLY A 8 15.32 -12.77 -6.78
N GLU A 9 14.94 -12.39 -5.57
CA GLU A 9 15.13 -13.23 -4.37
C GLU A 9 14.00 -14.25 -4.20
N LYS A 10 14.27 -15.28 -3.38
CA LYS A 10 13.24 -16.26 -3.00
C LYS A 10 12.15 -15.55 -2.19
N SER A 11 10.90 -15.71 -2.63
CA SER A 11 9.72 -15.21 -1.90
C SER A 11 9.71 -15.68 -0.45
N LEU A 12 9.45 -14.74 0.46
CA LEU A 12 9.19 -15.01 1.87
C LEU A 12 7.70 -15.24 2.16
N ALA A 13 6.80 -14.85 1.25
CA ALA A 13 5.37 -15.17 1.35
C ALA A 13 5.13 -16.67 1.15
N ALA A 14 4.14 -17.20 1.88
CA ALA A 14 3.74 -18.60 1.75
C ALA A 14 3.13 -18.86 0.35
N PRO A 15 3.19 -20.11 -0.14
CA PRO A 15 2.49 -20.48 -1.35
C PRO A 15 0.99 -20.15 -1.24
N GLY A 16 0.43 -19.49 -2.25
CA GLY A 16 -0.98 -19.06 -2.24
C GLY A 16 -1.24 -17.77 -1.48
N GLU A 17 -0.22 -16.98 -1.13
CA GLU A 17 -0.40 -15.63 -0.61
C GLU A 17 -0.34 -14.56 -1.72
N SER A 18 -1.24 -13.58 -1.59
CA SER A 18 -1.27 -12.35 -2.37
C SER A 18 -0.05 -11.48 -2.06
N SER A 19 0.38 -10.67 -3.03
CA SER A 19 1.59 -9.85 -2.89
C SER A 19 1.47 -8.53 -3.64
N VAL A 20 2.21 -7.51 -3.20
CA VAL A 20 2.38 -6.24 -3.92
C VAL A 20 3.81 -6.14 -4.42
N ARG A 21 3.99 -5.91 -5.72
CA ARG A 21 5.26 -5.45 -6.30
C ARG A 21 5.25 -3.93 -6.30
N LYS A 22 6.32 -3.31 -5.82
CA LYS A 22 6.45 -1.84 -5.82
C LYS A 22 7.90 -1.40 -5.95
N PRO A 23 8.17 -0.26 -6.61
CA PRO A 23 9.51 0.29 -6.69
C PRO A 23 9.98 0.85 -5.34
N ILE A 24 11.28 0.72 -5.04
CA ILE A 24 11.87 1.16 -3.77
C ILE A 24 11.75 2.67 -3.57
N TYR A 25 11.90 3.43 -4.65
CA TYR A 25 11.93 4.90 -4.61
C TYR A 25 10.62 5.55 -5.04
N SER A 26 9.56 4.76 -5.26
CA SER A 26 8.27 5.33 -5.65
C SER A 26 7.56 6.00 -4.48
N ARG A 27 6.67 6.92 -4.82
CA ARG A 27 5.75 7.59 -3.89
C ARG A 27 4.34 7.49 -4.44
N GLU A 28 3.35 7.81 -3.60
CA GLU A 28 1.96 8.04 -4.05
C GLU A 28 1.31 6.84 -4.77
N GLY A 29 1.77 5.61 -4.44
CA GLY A 29 1.30 4.38 -5.08
C GLY A 29 1.89 4.13 -6.47
N GLY A 30 2.83 4.96 -6.92
CA GLY A 30 3.41 4.90 -8.25
C GLY A 30 4.04 3.55 -8.59
N ASN A 31 3.64 3.00 -9.74
CA ASN A 31 4.06 1.69 -10.27
C ASN A 31 3.86 0.50 -9.32
N ALA A 32 2.99 0.64 -8.31
CA ALA A 32 2.58 -0.51 -7.51
C ALA A 32 1.69 -1.45 -8.34
N THR A 33 1.87 -2.75 -8.16
CA THR A 33 1.03 -3.80 -8.78
C THR A 33 0.66 -4.82 -7.72
N ILE A 34 -0.62 -5.09 -7.56
CA ILE A 34 -1.17 -6.03 -6.59
C ILE A 34 -1.51 -7.33 -7.31
N PHE A 35 -1.03 -8.43 -6.75
CA PHE A 35 -1.26 -9.79 -7.22
C PHE A 35 -2.11 -10.56 -6.21
N ASP A 36 -3.08 -11.34 -6.70
CA ASP A 36 -3.84 -12.29 -5.88
C ASP A 36 -3.01 -13.55 -5.54
N ASP A 37 -3.65 -14.50 -4.85
CA ASP A 37 -3.09 -15.80 -4.45
C ASP A 37 -2.70 -16.68 -5.65
N ARG A 38 -3.27 -16.40 -6.82
CA ARG A 38 -3.03 -17.09 -8.10
C ARG A 38 -2.08 -16.32 -9.02
N LYS A 39 -1.48 -15.23 -8.53
CA LYS A 39 -0.57 -14.35 -9.27
C LYS A 39 -1.22 -13.59 -10.44
N ASN A 40 -2.53 -13.43 -10.44
CA ASN A 40 -3.21 -12.50 -11.34
C ASN A 40 -3.04 -11.07 -10.81
N VAL A 41 -2.88 -10.11 -11.71
CA VAL A 41 -2.91 -8.68 -11.36
C VAL A 41 -4.36 -8.28 -11.05
N ILE A 42 -4.60 -7.76 -9.86
CA ILE A 42 -5.92 -7.29 -9.41
C ILE A 42 -6.04 -5.77 -9.28
N ASP A 43 -4.91 -5.06 -9.16
CA ASP A 43 -4.84 -3.61 -9.27
C ASP A 43 -3.42 -3.19 -9.66
N TYR A 44 -3.28 -2.07 -10.36
CA TYR A 44 -1.98 -1.47 -10.69
C TYR A 44 -2.12 0.03 -10.92
N ALA A 45 -1.04 0.76 -10.62
CA ALA A 45 -0.91 2.16 -10.96
C ALA A 45 0.25 2.34 -11.95
N ASP A 46 0.09 3.20 -12.94
CA ASP A 46 1.18 3.56 -13.86
C ASP A 46 1.73 4.94 -13.51
N SER A 47 3.06 5.09 -13.56
CA SER A 47 3.78 6.33 -13.29
C SER A 47 5.23 6.24 -13.79
N GLY A 48 6.06 7.24 -13.49
CA GLY A 48 7.44 7.33 -13.96
C GLY A 48 8.49 6.48 -13.22
N TYR A 49 8.09 5.53 -12.37
CA TYR A 49 8.98 4.68 -11.54
C TYR A 49 9.14 3.26 -12.08
N ALA A 50 8.70 2.96 -13.31
CA ALA A 50 8.70 1.60 -13.85
C ALA A 50 10.11 0.97 -13.93
N ASP A 51 11.14 1.79 -14.10
CA ASP A 51 12.54 1.37 -14.27
C ASP A 51 13.33 1.31 -12.95
N GLU A 52 12.70 1.67 -11.83
CA GLU A 52 13.36 1.64 -10.52
C GLU A 52 13.50 0.20 -9.97
N PRO A 53 14.47 -0.07 -9.08
CA PRO A 53 14.57 -1.36 -8.40
C PRO A 53 13.30 -1.68 -7.61
N MET A 54 12.91 -2.96 -7.58
CA MET A 54 11.60 -3.40 -7.10
C MET A 54 11.72 -4.33 -5.91
N ILE A 55 10.72 -4.27 -5.04
CA ILE A 55 10.48 -5.26 -3.99
C ILE A 55 9.11 -5.90 -4.19
N TYR A 56 8.95 -7.08 -3.60
CA TYR A 56 7.66 -7.68 -3.34
C TYR A 56 7.41 -7.66 -1.83
N GLN A 57 6.15 -7.46 -1.44
CA GLN A 57 5.70 -7.51 -0.06
C GLN A 57 4.41 -8.34 0.01
N ALA A 58 4.23 -9.11 1.10
CA ALA A 58 2.95 -9.77 1.36
C ALA A 58 1.81 -8.72 1.35
N PHE A 59 0.73 -9.00 0.62
CA PHE A 59 -0.38 -8.06 0.48
C PHE A 59 -1.34 -8.22 1.66
N GLN A 60 -1.67 -7.10 2.29
CA GLN A 60 -2.74 -6.99 3.25
C GLN A 60 -3.73 -5.93 2.73
N PRO A 61 -4.99 -6.27 2.44
CA PRO A 61 -5.97 -5.30 1.99
C PRO A 61 -6.25 -4.27 3.09
N LEU A 62 -6.50 -3.04 2.70
CA LEU A 62 -6.96 -2.01 3.62
C LEU A 62 -8.37 -2.36 4.13
N PRO A 63 -8.74 -1.95 5.37
CA PRO A 63 -10.12 -2.03 5.81
C PRO A 63 -11.04 -1.28 4.84
N ARG A 64 -12.18 -1.89 4.50
CA ARG A 64 -13.19 -1.25 3.67
C ARG A 64 -14.29 -0.66 4.54
N VAL A 65 -14.41 0.66 4.51
CA VAL A 65 -15.47 1.42 5.21
C VAL A 65 -16.43 1.95 4.16
N GLY A 66 -17.67 1.44 4.16
CA GLY A 66 -18.59 1.65 3.05
C GLY A 66 -18.00 1.15 1.73
N ASP A 67 -17.82 2.05 0.78
CA ASP A 67 -17.26 1.77 -0.54
C ASP A 67 -15.79 2.17 -0.68
N SER A 68 -15.09 2.45 0.42
CA SER A 68 -13.73 3.00 0.38
C SER A 68 -12.70 2.17 1.13
N ASP A 69 -11.56 1.96 0.48
CA ASP A 69 -10.34 1.40 1.07
C ASP A 69 -9.68 2.48 1.93
N THR A 70 -9.55 2.21 3.23
CA THR A 70 -9.25 3.21 4.26
C THR A 70 -7.84 3.03 4.82
N LEU A 71 -6.99 4.05 4.64
CA LEU A 71 -5.63 4.11 5.15
C LEU A 71 -5.54 5.05 6.35
N ILE A 72 -4.86 4.61 7.42
CA ILE A 72 -4.46 5.47 8.53
C ILE A 72 -3.02 5.95 8.32
N GLY A 73 -2.80 7.26 8.36
CA GLY A 73 -1.48 7.87 8.44
C GLY A 73 -1.21 8.38 9.85
N SER A 74 -0.03 8.08 10.40
CA SER A 74 0.46 8.63 11.67
C SER A 74 1.57 9.65 11.38
N TRP A 75 1.47 10.84 11.97
CA TRP A 75 2.47 11.89 11.88
C TRP A 75 3.42 11.81 13.07
N ILE A 76 4.72 11.81 12.78
CA ILE A 76 5.78 11.80 13.79
C ILE A 76 6.51 13.14 13.73
N ILE A 77 6.73 13.77 14.89
CA ILE A 77 7.54 14.98 15.06
C ILE A 77 8.60 14.66 16.11
N ASP A 78 9.88 14.72 15.73
CA ASP A 78 11.01 14.44 16.64
C ASP A 78 10.85 13.11 17.40
N ASP A 79 10.55 12.03 16.66
CA ASP A 79 10.28 10.67 17.16
C ASP A 79 8.99 10.48 17.98
N GLU A 80 8.17 11.53 18.14
CA GLU A 80 6.89 11.45 18.84
C GLU A 80 5.67 11.44 17.91
N ALA A 81 4.75 10.50 18.13
CA ALA A 81 3.47 10.48 17.44
C ALA A 81 2.62 11.69 17.84
N SER A 82 2.35 12.56 16.87
CA SER A 82 1.82 13.91 17.10
C SER A 82 0.49 14.19 16.37
N GLY A 83 0.04 13.26 15.53
CA GLY A 83 -1.23 13.40 14.83
C GLY A 83 -1.55 12.18 13.98
N MET A 84 -2.80 12.09 13.54
CA MET A 84 -3.23 11.09 12.58
C MET A 84 -4.07 11.72 11.48
N GLY A 85 -4.13 11.04 10.34
CA GLY A 85 -5.02 11.35 9.23
C GLY A 85 -5.61 10.07 8.67
N ILE A 86 -6.73 10.20 7.97
CA ILE A 86 -7.35 9.09 7.26
C ILE A 86 -7.42 9.46 5.78
N ARG A 87 -6.97 8.53 4.92
CA ARG A 87 -7.14 8.63 3.47
C ARG A 87 -8.05 7.53 2.98
N GLU A 88 -8.94 7.87 2.06
CA GLU A 88 -9.87 6.93 1.44
C GLU A 88 -9.78 6.99 -0.08
N ASP A 89 -9.73 5.81 -0.69
CA ASP A 89 -9.80 5.62 -2.14
C ASP A 89 -10.87 4.57 -2.50
N ASN A 90 -11.32 4.54 -3.74
CA ASN A 90 -12.23 3.51 -4.25
C ASN A 90 -11.48 2.38 -5.00
N MET A 91 -10.16 2.47 -5.05
CA MET A 91 -9.23 1.45 -5.54
C MET A 91 -8.31 0.98 -4.42
N LEU A 92 -7.67 -0.19 -4.60
CA LEU A 92 -6.82 -0.79 -3.57
C LEU A 92 -5.53 0.01 -3.34
N ILE A 93 -5.02 0.69 -4.36
CA ILE A 93 -3.83 1.54 -4.28
C ILE A 93 -4.21 2.97 -3.91
N THR A 94 -3.83 3.42 -2.71
CA THR A 94 -3.88 4.83 -2.31
C THR A 94 -2.93 5.68 -3.17
N LYS A 95 -3.44 6.79 -3.70
CA LYS A 95 -2.78 7.71 -4.62
C LYS A 95 -2.70 9.11 -4.02
N ASP A 96 -1.99 10.03 -4.68
CA ASP A 96 -1.97 11.44 -4.26
C ASP A 96 -3.37 12.09 -4.33
N THR A 97 -4.22 11.61 -5.24
CA THR A 97 -5.61 12.04 -5.40
C THR A 97 -6.57 11.43 -4.37
N SER A 98 -6.14 10.48 -3.53
CA SER A 98 -7.01 9.87 -2.52
C SER A 98 -7.47 10.91 -1.52
N ARG A 99 -8.73 10.84 -1.12
CA ARG A 99 -9.39 11.88 -0.32
C ARG A 99 -8.85 11.87 1.10
N PHE A 100 -8.58 13.04 1.66
CA PHE A 100 -8.41 13.18 3.10
C PHE A 100 -9.79 13.28 3.74
N VAL A 101 -10.11 12.40 4.68
CA VAL A 101 -11.43 12.39 5.32
C VAL A 101 -11.38 12.97 6.72
N PRO A 102 -12.36 13.82 7.10
CA PRO A 102 -12.47 14.30 8.48
C PRO A 102 -12.64 13.14 9.45
N HIS A 103 -11.97 13.23 10.59
CA HIS A 103 -12.10 12.27 11.68
C HIS A 103 -12.13 13.00 13.01
N TYR A 104 -12.67 12.34 14.02
CA TYR A 104 -12.62 12.77 15.41
C TYR A 104 -12.42 11.54 16.29
N ILE A 105 -11.83 11.73 17.46
CA ILE A 105 -11.65 10.69 18.46
C ILE A 105 -12.78 10.87 19.48
N ALA A 106 -13.48 9.78 19.78
CA ALA A 106 -14.56 9.73 20.77
C ALA A 106 -14.13 8.84 21.94
N ASP A 107 -14.67 9.14 23.12
CA ASP A 107 -14.45 8.39 24.37
C ASP A 107 -15.45 7.23 24.55
#